data_AF-A0A7C3XAQ3-F1
#
_entry.id   AF-A0A7C3XAQ3-F1
#
_cell.length_a   1.000
_cell.length_b   1.000
_cell.length_c   1.000
_cell.angle_alpha   90.00
_cell.angle_beta   90.00
_cell.angle_gamma   90.00
#
_symmetry.space_group_name_H-M   'P 1'
#
loop_
_entity.id
_entity.type
_entity.pdbx_description
1 polymer ?
#
loop_
_entity_poly.entity_id
_entity_poly.type
_entity_poly.pdbx_seq_one_letter_code
_entity_poly.pdbx_strand_id
1 'polypeptide(L)'
;MSSTTPIATASQIQADFMRLLIAQLQNQDPLEPMDNYQMASQLTMFSQLQQLESINNGFSKMLEAAERSYANSLIGKEVSFNDPSDASSLRNGIVQEVQIGQDGQPVLIVDNYTVGLDQVQSVKEGQTVISGLSSQ
;
A
#
# COMPACT_ATOMS: atom_id res chain seq x y z
N MET A 1 -5.01 -30.60 7.29
CA MET A 1 -3.64 -30.16 7.63
C MET A 1 -3.00 -29.65 6.36
N SER A 2 -3.09 -28.35 6.11
CA SER A 2 -2.51 -27.73 4.91
C SER A 2 -1.08 -27.33 5.23
N SER A 3 -0.12 -28.19 4.88
CA SER A 3 1.29 -27.84 4.89
C SER A 3 1.55 -26.90 3.71
N THR A 4 1.48 -25.60 3.96
CA THR A 4 2.06 -24.58 3.08
C THR A 4 3.57 -24.77 3.08
N THR A 5 4.09 -25.46 2.06
CA THR A 5 5.52 -25.49 1.76
C THR A 5 6.02 -24.04 1.72
N PRO A 6 7.06 -23.66 2.48
CA PRO A 6 7.58 -22.31 2.43
C PRO A 6 8.06 -22.05 1.00
N ILE A 7 7.46 -21.06 0.34
CA ILE A 7 7.97 -20.54 -0.93
C ILE A 7 9.38 -20.03 -0.62
N ALA A 8 10.40 -20.65 -1.21
CA ALA A 8 11.77 -20.20 -1.05
C ALA A 8 11.87 -18.74 -1.56
N THR A 9 12.36 -17.85 -0.70
CA THR A 9 12.54 -16.44 -1.03
C THR A 9 13.63 -16.25 -2.08
N ALA A 10 13.59 -15.14 -2.84
CA ALA A 10 14.63 -14.73 -3.78
C ALA A 10 16.05 -14.93 -3.23
N SER A 11 16.22 -14.53 -1.96
CA SER A 11 17.50 -14.60 -1.26
C SER A 11 17.99 -16.03 -1.03
N GLN A 12 17.07 -16.97 -0.78
CA GLN A 12 17.39 -18.38 -0.60
C GLN A 12 17.77 -19.03 -1.93
N ILE A 13 17.05 -18.70 -3.00
CA ILE A 13 17.35 -19.17 -4.36
C ILE A 13 18.71 -18.61 -4.85
N GLN A 14 19.01 -17.34 -4.57
CA GLN A 14 20.31 -16.73 -4.86
C GLN A 14 21.44 -17.36 -4.03
N ALA A 15 21.20 -17.66 -2.75
CA ALA A 15 22.18 -18.29 -1.88
C ALA A 15 22.48 -19.74 -2.31
N ASP A 16 21.46 -20.49 -2.72
CA ASP A 16 21.63 -21.85 -3.22
C ASP A 16 22.30 -21.87 -4.60
N PHE A 17 22.05 -20.88 -5.46
CA PHE A 17 22.82 -20.68 -6.68
C PHE A 17 24.29 -20.36 -6.41
N MET A 18 24.58 -19.45 -5.48
CA MET A 18 25.98 -19.13 -5.12
C MET A 18 26.70 -20.34 -4.54
N ARG A 19 26.01 -21.18 -3.77
CA ARG A 19 26.55 -22.46 -3.28
C ARG A 19 26.81 -23.45 -4.41
N LEU A 20 25.90 -23.55 -5.37
CA LEU A 20 26.07 -24.41 -6.55
C LEU A 20 27.21 -23.92 -7.44
N LEU A 21 27.33 -22.60 -7.65
CA LEU A 21 28.42 -21.95 -8.39
C LEU A 21 29.78 -22.25 -7.74
N ILE A 22 29.88 -22.13 -6.42
CA ILE A 22 31.11 -22.44 -5.66
C ILE A 22 31.42 -23.94 -5.73
N ALA A 23 30.41 -24.81 -5.60
CA ALA A 23 30.59 -26.26 -5.69
C ALA A 23 31.05 -26.72 -7.08
N GLN A 24 30.62 -26.01 -8.14
CA GLN A 24 31.03 -26.26 -9.52
C GLN A 24 32.43 -25.75 -9.79
N LEU A 25 32.79 -24.54 -9.33
CA LEU A 25 34.18 -24.03 -9.37
C LEU A 25 35.18 -24.98 -8.69
N GLN A 26 34.74 -25.75 -7.70
CA GLN A 26 35.57 -26.74 -7.00
C GLN A 26 35.65 -28.11 -7.70
N ASN A 27 34.74 -28.44 -8.64
CA ASN A 27 34.61 -29.78 -9.23
C ASN A 27 34.58 -29.84 -10.77
N GLN A 28 34.81 -28.73 -11.49
CA GLN A 28 34.77 -28.75 -12.96
C GLN A 28 36.08 -29.26 -13.57
N ASP A 29 36.02 -30.42 -14.23
CA ASP A 29 36.98 -30.83 -15.26
C ASP A 29 36.80 -29.89 -16.49
N PRO A 30 37.85 -29.22 -17.00
CA PRO A 30 37.77 -28.13 -17.98
C PRO A 30 37.15 -28.45 -19.36
N LEU A 31 36.75 -29.70 -19.63
CA LEU A 31 36.38 -30.15 -20.98
C LEU A 31 34.88 -30.09 -21.32
N GLU A 32 33.95 -29.87 -20.38
CA GLU A 32 32.51 -29.73 -20.70
C GLU A 32 31.77 -28.66 -19.88
N PRO A 33 31.90 -27.37 -20.24
CA PRO A 33 31.33 -26.27 -19.47
C PRO A 33 29.92 -25.89 -19.96
N MET A 34 28.90 -26.75 -19.86
CA MET A 34 27.54 -26.34 -20.25
C MET A 34 26.43 -26.92 -19.36
N ASP A 35 25.86 -26.08 -18.49
CA ASP A 35 24.42 -26.05 -18.06
C ASP A 35 24.13 -24.84 -17.12
N ASN A 36 25.16 -24.28 -16.49
CA ASN A 36 24.97 -23.31 -15.39
C ASN A 36 24.54 -21.91 -15.82
N TYR A 37 24.85 -21.51 -17.06
CA TYR A 37 24.51 -20.18 -17.57
C TYR A 37 23.00 -20.01 -17.78
N GLN A 38 22.29 -21.08 -18.18
CA GLN A 38 20.86 -21.00 -18.49
C GLN A 38 20.02 -20.95 -17.21
N MET A 39 20.44 -21.65 -16.16
CA MET A 39 19.86 -21.52 -14.81
C MET A 39 20.17 -20.16 -14.20
N ALA A 40 21.43 -19.68 -14.25
CA ALA A 40 21.82 -18.36 -13.76
C ALA A 40 21.01 -17.22 -14.41
N SER A 41 20.78 -17.31 -15.72
CA SER A 41 19.97 -16.35 -16.47
C SER A 41 18.50 -16.34 -16.01
N GLN A 42 17.89 -17.52 -15.85
CA GLN A 42 16.51 -17.64 -15.36
C GLN A 42 16.36 -17.16 -13.90
N LEU A 43 17.34 -17.43 -13.05
CA LEU A 43 17.37 -16.95 -11.67
C LEU A 43 17.52 -15.43 -11.59
N THR A 44 18.36 -14.85 -12.45
CA THR A 44 18.50 -13.39 -12.55
C THR A 44 17.17 -12.76 -12.95
N MET A 45 16.48 -13.34 -13.93
CA MET A 45 15.16 -12.86 -14.36
C MET A 45 14.11 -12.96 -13.24
N PHE A 46 14.10 -14.06 -12.49
CA PHE A 46 13.19 -14.23 -11.35
C PHE A 46 13.50 -13.25 -10.20
N SER A 47 14.78 -13.06 -9.86
CA SER A 47 15.22 -12.10 -8.85
C SER A 47 14.82 -10.66 -9.21
N GLN A 48 14.95 -10.29 -10.49
CA GLN A 48 14.47 -8.99 -10.99
C GLN A 48 12.95 -8.85 -10.85
N LEU A 49 12.17 -9.88 -11.17
CA LEU A 49 10.71 -9.85 -11.00
C LEU A 49 10.31 -9.70 -9.53
N GLN A 50 10.96 -10.42 -8.62
CA GLN A 50 10.70 -10.30 -7.18
C GLN A 50 11.12 -8.95 -6.62
N GLN A 51 12.21 -8.37 -7.13
CA GLN A 51 12.61 -7.01 -6.78
C GLN A 51 11.55 -5.99 -7.24
N LEU A 52 11.01 -6.15 -8.46
CA LEU A 52 9.91 -5.33 -8.96
C LEU A 52 8.65 -5.50 -8.11
N GLU A 53 8.31 -6.72 -7.73
CA GLU A 53 7.18 -6.99 -6.83
C GLU A 53 7.38 -6.34 -5.46
N SER A 54 8.59 -6.41 -4.90
CA SER A 54 8.93 -5.76 -3.64
C SER A 54 8.81 -4.23 -3.72
N ILE A 55 9.23 -3.64 -4.83
CA ILE A 55 9.07 -2.20 -5.09
C ILE A 55 7.59 -1.83 -5.18
N ASN A 56 6.79 -2.58 -5.93
CA ASN A 56 5.36 -2.34 -6.04
C ASN A 56 4.67 -2.43 -4.67
N ASN A 57 4.98 -3.47 -3.88
CA ASN A 57 4.46 -3.62 -2.52
C ASN A 57 4.89 -2.47 -1.59
N GLY A 58 6.13 -2.00 -1.71
CA GLY A 58 6.62 -0.83 -0.97
C GLY A 58 5.87 0.45 -1.35
N PHE A 59 5.61 0.64 -2.64
CA PHE A 59 4.85 1.78 -3.15
C PHE A 59 3.40 1.76 -2.67
N SER A 60 2.72 0.61 -2.72
CA SER A 60 1.35 0.46 -2.19
C SER A 60 1.27 0.84 -0.71
N LYS A 61 2.20 0.37 0.13
CA LYS A 61 2.25 0.75 1.55
C LYS A 61 2.51 2.24 1.77
N MET A 62 3.35 2.84 0.93
CA MET A 62 3.61 4.28 1.00
C MET A 62 2.37 5.09 0.63
N LEU A 63 1.63 4.65 -0.39
CA LEU A 63 0.35 5.27 -0.78
C LEU A 63 -0.67 5.18 0.34
N GLU A 64 -0.86 4.00 0.95
CA GLU A 64 -1.75 3.80 2.09
C GLU A 64 -1.39 4.73 3.27
N ALA A 65 -0.10 4.89 3.57
CA ALA A 65 0.36 5.79 4.62
C ALA A 65 0.10 7.27 4.28
N ALA A 66 0.28 7.67 3.01
CA ALA A 66 0.01 9.00 2.53
C ALA A 66 -1.50 9.33 2.59
N GLU A 67 -2.36 8.41 2.17
CA GLU A 67 -3.82 8.54 2.25
C GLU A 67 -4.30 8.65 3.70
N ARG A 68 -3.76 7.84 4.61
CA ARG A 68 -4.05 7.94 6.06
C ARG A 68 -3.63 9.29 6.64
N SER A 69 -2.44 9.77 6.27
CA SER A 69 -1.96 11.09 6.70
C SER A 69 -2.86 12.21 6.18
N TYR A 70 -3.25 12.13 4.90
CA TYR A 70 -4.16 13.08 4.29
C TYR A 70 -5.54 13.05 4.97
N ALA A 71 -6.14 11.87 5.18
CA ALA A 71 -7.41 11.72 5.89
C ALA A 71 -7.35 12.36 7.29
N ASN A 72 -6.30 12.09 8.07
CA ASN A 72 -6.12 12.70 9.39
C ASN A 72 -6.03 14.23 9.33
N SER A 73 -5.47 14.79 8.26
CA SER A 73 -5.42 16.25 8.07
C SER A 73 -6.78 16.88 7.77
N LEU A 74 -7.78 16.08 7.40
CA LEU A 74 -9.14 16.54 7.12
C LEU A 74 -9.99 16.67 8.38
N ILE A 75 -9.59 16.08 9.51
CA ILE A 75 -10.32 16.20 10.78
C ILE A 75 -10.49 17.68 11.14
N GLY A 76 -11.73 18.08 11.42
CA GLY A 76 -12.10 19.47 11.71
C GLY A 76 -12.27 20.37 10.48
N LYS A 77 -11.94 19.89 9.28
CA LYS A 77 -12.22 20.61 8.03
C LYS A 77 -13.62 20.31 7.53
N GLU A 78 -14.19 21.24 6.76
CA GLU A 78 -15.46 21.02 6.06
C GLU A 78 -15.18 20.40 4.70
N VAL A 79 -15.84 19.28 4.41
CA VAL A 79 -15.74 18.55 3.15
C VAL A 79 -17.07 18.58 2.43
N SER A 80 -17.04 18.67 1.10
CA SER A 80 -18.20 18.43 0.23
C SER A 80 -18.04 17.08 -0.44
N PHE A 81 -19.05 16.23 -0.34
CA PHE A 81 -19.02 14.83 -0.77
C PHE A 81 -20.34 14.39 -1.39
N ASN A 82 -20.31 13.32 -2.19
CA ASN A 82 -21.52 12.74 -2.79
C ASN A 82 -22.38 12.09 -1.71
N ASP A 83 -23.69 12.35 -1.72
CA ASP A 83 -24.64 11.70 -0.80
C ASP A 83 -24.65 10.18 -1.08
N PRO A 84 -24.38 9.32 -0.08
CA PRO A 84 -24.47 7.87 -0.24
C PRO A 84 -25.86 7.38 -0.69
N SER A 85 -26.90 8.16 -0.42
CA SER A 85 -28.31 7.89 -0.76
C SER A 85 -28.69 8.35 -2.17
N ASP A 86 -27.97 9.34 -2.71
CA ASP A 86 -28.16 9.91 -4.05
C ASP A 86 -26.84 10.51 -4.54
N ALA A 87 -26.09 9.72 -5.32
CA ALA A 87 -24.77 10.07 -5.82
C ALA A 87 -24.75 11.30 -6.76
N SER A 88 -25.91 11.79 -7.21
CA SER A 88 -26.01 13.02 -8.02
C SER A 88 -26.09 14.28 -7.16
N SER A 89 -26.26 14.14 -5.84
CA SER A 89 -26.40 15.24 -4.90
C SER A 89 -25.15 15.37 -4.03
N LEU A 90 -24.78 16.62 -3.74
CA LEU A 90 -23.66 16.98 -2.87
C LEU A 90 -24.16 17.33 -1.47
N ARG A 91 -23.44 16.86 -0.46
CA ARG A 91 -23.59 17.30 0.93
C ARG A 91 -22.29 17.90 1.44
N ASN A 92 -22.43 18.78 2.41
CA ASN A 92 -21.31 19.36 3.14
C ASN A 92 -21.38 18.95 4.60
N GLY A 93 -20.23 18.77 5.24
CA GLY A 93 -20.15 18.57 6.68
C GLY A 93 -18.72 18.63 7.19
N ILE A 94 -18.58 18.73 8.51
CA ILE A 94 -17.28 18.73 9.18
C ILE A 94 -16.84 17.29 9.42
N VAL A 95 -15.61 16.96 9.07
CA VAL A 95 -15.02 15.67 9.40
C VAL A 95 -14.77 15.59 10.90
N GLN A 96 -15.41 14.62 11.55
CA GLN A 96 -15.35 14.44 13.00
C GLN A 96 -14.29 13.41 13.39
N GLU A 97 -14.15 12.35 12.58
CA GLU A 97 -13.27 11.23 12.86
C GLU A 97 -12.75 10.62 11.55
N VAL A 98 -11.61 9.96 11.62
CA VAL A 98 -11.09 9.09 10.56
C VAL A 98 -11.04 7.67 11.10
N GLN A 99 -11.64 6.74 10.36
CA GLN A 99 -11.62 5.32 10.67
C GLN A 99 -10.98 4.53 9.55
N ILE A 100 -10.60 3.29 9.84
CA ILE A 100 -10.11 2.35 8.83
C ILE A 100 -11.26 1.43 8.47
N GLY A 101 -11.64 1.46 7.19
CA GLY A 101 -12.67 0.61 6.62
C GLY A 101 -12.28 -0.87 6.63
N GLN A 102 -13.24 -1.74 6.31
CA GLN A 102 -13.02 -3.19 6.26
C GLN A 102 -12.04 -3.61 5.15
N ASP A 103 -11.86 -2.76 4.14
CA ASP A 103 -10.91 -2.87 3.04
C ASP A 103 -9.51 -2.32 3.39
N GLY A 104 -9.32 -1.79 4.61
CA GLY A 104 -8.06 -1.21 5.07
C GLY A 104 -7.84 0.25 4.66
N GLN A 105 -8.79 0.84 3.93
CA GLN A 105 -8.72 2.22 3.44
C GLN A 105 -9.24 3.20 4.50
N PRO A 106 -8.69 4.43 4.56
CA PRO A 106 -9.21 5.46 5.45
C PRO A 106 -10.57 5.96 4.98
N VAL A 107 -11.53 6.03 5.90
CA VAL A 107 -12.86 6.61 5.70
C VAL A 107 -13.09 7.76 6.68
N LEU A 108 -13.79 8.79 6.22
CA LEU A 108 -14.12 9.96 7.00
C LEU A 108 -15.51 9.79 7.62
N ILE A 109 -15.66 10.13 8.89
CA ILE A 109 -16.95 10.22 9.55
C ILE A 109 -17.40 11.67 9.53
N VAL A 110 -18.48 11.93 8.80
CA VAL A 110 -19.08 13.26 8.64
C VAL A 110 -20.54 13.16 9.07
N ASP A 111 -20.86 13.73 10.24
CA ASP A 111 -22.14 13.56 10.92
C ASP A 111 -22.50 12.09 11.12
N ASN A 112 -23.46 11.57 10.35
CA ASN A 112 -23.91 10.19 10.41
C ASN A 112 -23.55 9.38 9.15
N TYR A 113 -22.66 9.93 8.31
CA TYR A 113 -22.22 9.35 7.06
C TYR A 113 -20.76 8.88 7.17
N THR A 114 -20.51 7.70 6.62
CA THR A 114 -19.16 7.21 6.34
C THR A 114 -18.84 7.53 4.90
N VAL A 115 -17.80 8.34 4.68
CA VAL A 115 -17.44 8.90 3.38
C VAL A 115 -16.04 8.45 3.00
N GLY A 116 -15.89 7.83 1.84
CA GLY A 116 -14.59 7.48 1.29
C GLY A 116 -13.83 8.72 0.81
N LEU A 117 -12.49 8.68 0.82
CA LEU A 117 -11.66 9.77 0.28
C LEU A 117 -11.95 10.05 -1.21
N ASP A 118 -12.32 9.02 -1.96
CA ASP A 118 -12.72 9.08 -3.36
C ASP A 118 -14.04 9.83 -3.59
N GLN A 119 -14.89 9.93 -2.56
CA GLN A 119 -16.18 10.62 -2.62
C GLN A 119 -16.09 12.10 -2.26
N VAL A 120 -14.94 12.55 -1.74
CA VAL A 120 -14.71 13.96 -1.38
C VAL A 120 -14.42 14.77 -2.64
N GLN A 121 -15.27 15.75 -2.94
CA GLN A 121 -15.11 16.64 -4.09
C GLN A 121 -14.38 17.94 -3.75
N SER A 122 -14.48 18.44 -2.51
CA SER A 122 -13.74 19.63 -2.08
C SER A 122 -13.53 19.67 -0.56
N VAL A 123 -12.52 20.44 -0.13
CA VAL A 123 -12.15 20.63 1.28
C VAL A 123 -11.96 22.13 1.53
N LYS A 124 -12.52 22.65 2.63
CA LYS A 124 -12.30 24.01 3.12
C LYS A 124 -12.09 24.01 4.64
N GLU A 125 -11.47 25.08 5.16
CA GLU A 125 -11.32 25.25 6.61
C GLU A 125 -12.70 25.23 7.28
N GLY A 126 -12.83 24.45 8.36
CA GLY A 126 -14.05 24.41 9.15
C GLY A 126 -14.25 25.75 9.84
N GLN A 127 -15.37 26.43 9.58
CA GLN A 127 -15.72 27.62 10.34
C GLN A 127 -16.05 27.21 11.78
N THR A 128 -15.10 27.39 12.70
CA THR A 128 -15.38 27.29 14.12
C THR A 128 -16.30 28.44 14.49
N VAL A 129 -17.60 28.17 14.64
CA VAL A 129 -18.52 29.12 15.25
C VAL A 129 -18.11 29.30 16.71
N ILE A 130 -17.40 30.38 17.01
CA ILE A 130 -17.18 30.87 18.37
C ILE A 130 -18.50 31.40 18.93
N SER A 131 -19.42 30.49 19.28
CA SER A 131 -20.76 30.80 19.81
C SER A 131 -20.75 31.31 21.25
N GLY A 132 -19.75 32.09 21.68
CA GLY A 132 -19.59 32.43 23.09
C GLY A 132 -18.69 33.63 23.41
N LEU A 133 -18.93 34.79 22.80
CA LEU A 133 -18.47 36.09 23.33
C LEU A 133 -19.54 37.16 23.09
N SER A 134 -20.73 36.94 23.64
CA SER A 134 -21.78 37.95 23.76
C SER A 134 -22.33 37.92 25.19
N SER A 135 -21.55 38.46 26.13
CA SER A 135 -22.02 38.92 27.44
C SER A 135 -20.92 39.71 28.16
N GLN A 136 -20.78 40.98 27.81
CA GLN A 136 -20.93 42.12 28.74
C GLN A 136 -20.84 43.44 27.97
#